data_AF-A0A3C1VF59-F1
#
_entry.id   AF-A0A3C1VF59-F1
#
_cell.length_a   1.000
_cell.length_b   1.000
_cell.length_c   1.000
_cell.angle_alpha   90.00
_cell.angle_beta   90.00
_cell.angle_gamma   90.00
#
_symmetry.space_group_name_H-M   'P 1'
#
loop_
_entity.id
_entity.type
_entity.pdbx_description
1 polymer ?
#
loop_
_entity_poly.entity_id
_entity_poly.type
_entity_poly.pdbx_seq_one_letter_code
_entity_poly.pdbx_strand_id
1 'polypeptide(L)'
;MAARKIPGLQIVRQEFAEGGLLSDQRLYLRLMRERLAIDTCAAPFGNVYFFSCRTLHVPALVRLWHILAALFFFNATGGLLMLLLGLKFAFIAEIALMFALVGVLRNAGTSAFDDLDALLDRIPVIATIYEDWFRVDTYYRDDTRTLYVKLLPNLILEAAQEICAERGLKLVRQYQFPPILPELFQPLPPRTVEPN
;
A
#
# COMPACT_ATOMS: atom_id res chain seq x y z
N MET A 1 -10.03 26.00 5.24
CA MET A 1 -9.69 25.24 4.02
C MET A 1 -10.78 24.22 3.77
N ALA A 2 -11.39 24.17 2.58
CA ALA A 2 -12.35 23.11 2.25
C ALA A 2 -11.64 21.76 2.43
N ALA A 3 -12.23 20.85 3.21
CA ALA A 3 -11.64 19.56 3.52
C ALA A 3 -11.33 18.81 2.21
N ARG A 4 -10.06 18.77 1.81
CA ARG A 4 -9.61 17.97 0.65
C ARG A 4 -9.87 16.51 0.97
N LYS A 5 -11.00 15.98 0.51
CA LYS A 5 -11.31 14.56 0.62
C LYS A 5 -10.45 13.82 -0.40
N ILE A 6 -9.46 13.07 0.10
CA ILE A 6 -8.71 12.13 -0.72
C ILE A 6 -9.55 10.85 -0.81
N PRO A 7 -9.93 10.39 -2.02
CA PRO A 7 -10.76 9.20 -2.17
C PRO A 7 -10.00 7.96 -1.69
N GLY A 8 -10.71 7.07 -0.98
CA GLY A 8 -10.14 5.81 -0.48
C GLY A 8 -9.07 5.95 0.62
N LEU A 9 -8.93 7.14 1.22
CA LEU A 9 -7.99 7.35 2.33
C LEU A 9 -8.56 6.77 3.63
N GLN A 10 -7.85 5.82 4.20
CA GLN A 10 -8.10 5.29 5.53
C GLN A 10 -7.07 5.88 6.50
N ILE A 11 -7.54 6.32 7.67
CA ILE A 11 -6.70 6.91 8.71
C ILE A 11 -6.81 6.02 9.94
N VAL A 12 -5.68 5.44 10.34
CA VAL A 12 -5.60 4.51 11.47
C VAL A 12 -4.52 5.00 12.42
N ARG A 13 -4.81 4.97 13.73
CA ARG A 13 -3.77 5.17 14.76
C ARG A 13 -3.10 3.83 15.01
N GLN A 14 -1.78 3.80 14.90
CA GLN A 14 -1.01 2.59 15.09
C GLN A 14 0.10 2.83 16.11
N GLU A 15 0.15 1.95 17.11
CA GLU A 15 1.18 1.96 18.14
C GLU A 15 2.27 0.96 17.76
N PHE A 16 3.52 1.42 17.74
CA PHE A 16 4.68 0.58 17.53
C PHE A 16 5.49 0.51 18.83
N ALA A 17 5.70 -0.70 19.33
CA ALA A 17 6.65 -0.95 20.40
C ALA A 17 8.08 -0.90 19.80
N GLU A 18 8.95 -0.05 20.33
CA GLU A 18 10.34 0.05 19.84
C GLU A 18 11.26 -1.07 20.36
N GLY A 19 10.83 -1.78 21.39
CA GLY A 19 11.62 -2.82 22.06
C GLY A 19 10.76 -3.98 22.56
N GLY A 20 11.10 -4.49 23.74
CA GLY A 20 10.38 -5.60 24.38
C GLY A 20 9.01 -5.19 24.93
N LEU A 21 8.36 -6.13 25.62
CA LEU A 21 7.00 -6.00 26.20
C LEU A 21 6.80 -4.79 27.13
N LEU A 22 7.88 -4.20 27.65
CA LEU A 22 7.86 -3.04 28.57
C LEU A 22 8.44 -1.76 27.97
N SER A 23 8.73 -1.75 26.66
CA SER A 23 9.25 -0.57 25.98
C SER A 23 8.16 0.47 25.76
N ASP A 24 8.56 1.75 25.75
CA ASP A 24 7.69 2.84 25.33
C ASP A 24 7.15 2.57 23.92
N GLN A 25 5.85 2.87 23.76
CA GLN A 25 5.15 2.74 22.49
C GLN A 25 5.13 4.10 21.80
N ARG A 26 5.48 4.10 20.51
CA ARG A 26 5.35 5.29 19.67
C ARG A 26 4.01 5.26 18.94
N LEU A 27 3.26 6.34 19.07
CA LEU A 27 2.02 6.54 18.35
C LEU A 27 2.31 7.12 16.96
N TYR A 28 1.86 6.40 15.94
CA TYR A 28 1.89 6.83 14.54
C TYR A 28 0.47 7.01 14.03
N LEU A 29 0.28 8.02 13.20
CA LEU A 29 -0.89 8.20 12.37
C LEU A 29 -0.59 7.59 11.00
N ARG A 30 -1.17 6.43 10.74
CA ARG A 30 -1.07 5.67 9.50
C ARG A 30 -2.16 6.11 8.54
N LEU A 31 -1.74 6.71 7.44
CA LEU A 31 -2.58 7.10 6.32
C LEU A 31 -2.43 6.01 5.26
N MET A 32 -3.47 5.22 5.02
CA MET A 32 -3.45 4.14 4.02
C MET A 32 -4.33 4.47 2.84
N ARG A 33 -3.81 4.17 1.66
CA ARG A 33 -4.60 4.08 0.44
C ARG A 33 -4.12 2.85 -0.33
N GLU A 34 -5.04 1.90 -0.54
CA GLU A 34 -4.72 0.61 -1.15
C GLU A 34 -3.56 -0.06 -0.39
N ARG A 35 -2.46 -0.42 -1.05
CA ARG A 35 -1.25 -0.98 -0.41
C ARG A 35 -0.18 0.03 -0.04
N LEU A 36 -0.46 1.32 -0.19
CA LEU A 36 0.49 2.37 0.12
C LEU A 36 0.09 3.03 1.44
N ALA A 37 0.98 2.92 2.42
CA ALA A 37 0.82 3.55 3.72
C ALA A 37 1.84 4.68 3.87
N ILE A 38 1.42 5.77 4.49
CA ILE A 38 2.28 6.85 4.95
C ILE A 38 2.07 6.96 6.45
N ASP A 39 3.11 6.65 7.21
CA ASP A 39 3.09 6.72 8.66
C ASP A 39 3.73 8.03 9.09
N THR A 40 2.97 8.83 9.83
CA THR A 40 3.42 10.11 10.38
C THR A 40 3.47 10.03 11.90
N CYS A 41 4.50 10.58 12.50
CA CYS A 41 4.66 10.62 13.95
C CYS A 41 5.16 11.98 14.39
N ALA A 42 4.67 12.40 15.54
CA ALA A 42 5.09 13.61 16.24
C ALA A 42 5.47 13.19 17.67
N ALA A 43 6.74 13.28 18.02
CA ALA A 43 7.24 12.81 19.30
C ALA A 43 8.36 13.71 19.85
N PRO A 44 8.50 13.82 21.19
CA PRO A 44 9.66 14.44 21.81
C PRO A 44 10.89 13.52 21.68
N PHE A 45 12.07 14.12 21.52
CA PHE A 45 13.37 13.48 21.53
C PHE A 45 14.35 14.34 22.32
N GLY A 46 14.55 13.99 23.60
CA GLY A 46 15.29 14.83 24.54
C GLY A 46 14.65 16.21 24.65
N ASN A 47 15.43 17.26 24.33
CA ASN A 47 14.98 18.65 24.38
C ASN A 47 14.35 19.15 23.07
N VAL A 48 14.21 18.28 22.07
CA VAL A 48 13.71 18.64 20.74
C VAL A 48 12.39 17.92 20.49
N TYR A 49 11.48 18.55 19.74
CA TYR A 49 10.27 17.91 19.26
C TYR A 49 10.38 17.70 17.75
N PHE A 50 10.16 16.47 17.27
CA PHE A 50 10.35 16.14 15.86
C PHE A 50 9.07 15.58 15.24
N PHE A 51 8.93 15.85 13.94
CA PHE A 51 7.94 15.23 13.07
C PHE A 51 8.66 14.31 12.10
N SER A 52 8.17 13.09 11.96
CA SER A 52 8.67 12.11 10.99
C SER A 52 7.54 11.62 10.09
N CYS A 53 7.87 11.38 8.83
CA CYS A 53 6.96 10.85 7.82
C CYS A 53 7.70 9.77 7.05
N ARG A 54 7.12 8.58 6.93
CA ARG A 54 7.70 7.43 6.23
C ARG A 54 6.69 6.83 5.27
N THR A 55 7.10 6.63 4.03
CA THR A 55 6.36 5.86 3.04
C THR A 55 6.63 4.38 3.24
N LEU A 56 5.58 3.58 3.28
CA LEU A 56 5.62 2.15 3.49
C LEU A 56 4.73 1.48 2.44
N HIS A 57 5.25 0.42 1.84
CA HIS A 57 4.43 -0.48 1.05
C HIS A 57 4.07 -1.67 1.94
N VAL A 58 2.78 -1.94 2.13
CA VAL A 58 2.32 -3.06 2.95
C VAL A 58 2.06 -4.25 2.03
N PRO A 59 2.95 -5.26 1.98
CA PRO A 59 2.68 -6.45 1.19
C PRO A 59 1.58 -7.28 1.87
N ALA A 60 0.70 -7.87 1.06
CA ALA A 60 -0.24 -8.85 1.56
C ALA A 60 0.50 -10.18 1.78
N LEU A 61 0.61 -10.59 3.05
CA LEU A 61 1.33 -11.81 3.44
C LEU A 61 0.40 -13.03 3.38
N VAL A 62 0.63 -13.91 2.41
CA VAL A 62 -0.05 -15.21 2.34
C VAL A 62 0.55 -16.15 3.39
N ARG A 63 -0.20 -16.39 4.47
CA ARG A 63 0.10 -17.44 5.46
C ARG A 63 -0.29 -18.83 4.94
N LEU A 64 0.39 -19.87 5.43
CA LEU A 64 0.16 -21.27 5.04
C LEU A 64 -1.31 -21.71 5.12
N TRP A 65 -2.02 -21.30 6.18
CA TRP A 65 -3.41 -21.69 6.40
C TRP A 65 -4.35 -21.22 5.28
N HIS A 66 -4.00 -20.11 4.62
CA HIS A 66 -4.76 -19.59 3.50
C HIS A 66 -4.67 -20.49 2.25
N ILE A 67 -3.51 -21.08 2.01
CA ILE A 67 -3.30 -22.07 0.94
C ILE A 67 -4.13 -23.33 1.23
N LEU A 68 -4.13 -23.78 2.49
CA LEU A 68 -4.92 -24.92 2.93
C LEU A 68 -6.43 -24.67 2.76
N ALA A 69 -6.92 -23.47 3.10
CA ALA A 69 -8.32 -23.10 2.94
C ALA A 69 -8.75 -23.08 1.46
N ALA A 70 -7.91 -22.51 0.57
CA ALA A 70 -8.17 -22.52 -0.87
C ALA A 70 -8.21 -23.95 -1.43
N LEU A 71 -7.23 -24.79 -1.05
CA LEU A 71 -7.18 -26.19 -1.47
C LEU A 71 -8.41 -26.96 -0.98
N PHE A 72 -8.82 -26.77 0.27
CA PHE A 72 -10.03 -27.37 0.81
C PHE A 72 -11.28 -26.93 0.04
N PHE A 73 -11.41 -25.64 -0.29
CA PHE A 73 -12.53 -25.11 -1.06
C PHE A 73 -12.66 -25.80 -2.43
N PHE A 74 -11.58 -25.84 -3.22
CA PHE A 74 -11.59 -26.48 -4.54
C PHE A 74 -11.85 -28.00 -4.47
N ASN A 75 -11.34 -28.68 -3.44
CA ASN A 75 -11.62 -30.11 -3.25
C ASN A 75 -13.08 -30.35 -2.82
N ALA A 76 -13.66 -29.49 -1.98
CA ALA A 76 -15.04 -29.59 -1.55
C ALA A 76 -16.02 -29.31 -2.71
N THR A 77 -15.78 -28.26 -3.51
CA THR A 77 -16.57 -27.96 -4.70
C THR A 77 -16.46 -29.07 -5.74
N GLY A 78 -15.23 -29.52 -6.02
CA GLY A 78 -14.99 -30.64 -6.95
C GLY A 78 -15.68 -31.93 -6.49
N GLY A 79 -15.60 -32.26 -5.20
CA GLY A 79 -16.28 -33.43 -4.63
C GLY A 79 -17.81 -33.34 -4.72
N LEU A 80 -18.38 -32.16 -4.46
CA LEU A 80 -19.82 -31.93 -4.61
C LEU A 80 -20.27 -32.06 -6.08
N LEU A 81 -19.52 -31.49 -7.02
CA LEU A 81 -19.79 -31.63 -8.45
C LEU A 81 -19.67 -33.07 -8.93
N MET A 82 -18.70 -33.83 -8.42
CA MET A 82 -18.56 -35.26 -8.71
C MET A 82 -19.75 -36.07 -8.22
N LEU A 83 -20.30 -35.74 -7.04
CA LEU A 83 -21.48 -36.39 -6.49
C LEU A 83 -22.75 -36.12 -7.32
N LEU A 84 -22.91 -34.90 -7.85
CA LEU A 84 -24.11 -34.48 -8.56
C LEU A 84 -24.10 -34.84 -10.06
N LEU A 85 -22.97 -34.66 -10.75
CA LEU A 85 -22.86 -34.79 -12.21
C LEU A 85 -22.06 -36.01 -12.67
N GLY A 86 -21.36 -36.69 -11.76
CA GLY A 86 -20.42 -37.76 -12.09
C GLY A 86 -19.06 -37.23 -12.57
N LEU A 87 -18.05 -38.11 -12.57
CA LEU A 87 -16.64 -37.74 -12.71
C LEU A 87 -16.32 -36.92 -13.97
N LYS A 88 -16.83 -37.34 -15.14
CA LYS A 88 -16.50 -36.69 -16.43
C LYS A 88 -17.05 -35.26 -16.53
N PHE A 89 -18.31 -35.07 -16.16
CA PHE A 89 -18.97 -33.77 -16.23
C PHE A 89 -18.49 -32.84 -15.10
N ALA A 90 -18.12 -33.38 -13.94
CA ALA A 90 -17.56 -32.61 -12.84
C ALA A 90 -16.23 -31.93 -13.22
N PHE A 91 -15.32 -32.62 -13.92
CA PHE A 91 -14.08 -32.00 -14.38
C PHE A 91 -14.33 -30.84 -15.36
N ILE A 92 -15.27 -30.99 -16.28
CA ILE A 92 -15.63 -29.92 -17.23
C ILE A 92 -16.25 -28.74 -16.47
N ALA A 93 -17.15 -29.01 -15.53
CA ALA A 93 -17.80 -27.98 -14.71
C ALA A 93 -16.80 -27.22 -13.84
N GLU A 94 -15.83 -27.91 -13.23
CA GLU A 94 -14.79 -27.29 -12.39
C GLU A 94 -13.88 -26.37 -13.23
N ILE A 95 -13.47 -26.81 -14.42
CA ILE A 95 -12.68 -25.98 -15.33
C ILE A 95 -13.49 -24.75 -15.77
N ALA A 96 -14.77 -24.92 -16.14
CA ALA A 96 -15.64 -23.81 -16.52
C ALA A 96 -15.84 -22.83 -15.36
N LEU A 97 -16.00 -23.34 -14.13
CA LEU A 97 -16.11 -22.54 -12.90
C LEU A 97 -14.83 -21.73 -12.67
N MET A 98 -13.64 -22.32 -12.87
CA MET A 98 -12.39 -21.59 -12.78
C MET A 98 -12.32 -20.43 -13.79
N PHE A 99 -12.67 -20.65 -15.06
CA PHE A 99 -12.68 -19.58 -16.06
C PHE A 99 -13.71 -18.49 -15.74
N ALA A 100 -14.90 -18.87 -15.28
CA ALA A 100 -15.92 -17.91 -14.85
C ALA A 100 -15.43 -17.08 -13.66
N LEU A 101 -14.81 -17.71 -12.66
CA LEU A 101 -14.22 -17.03 -11.49
C LEU A 101 -13.14 -16.04 -11.92
N VAL A 102 -12.22 -16.44 -12.79
CA VAL A 102 -11.20 -15.55 -13.34
C VAL A 102 -11.83 -14.37 -14.09
N GLY A 103 -12.85 -14.60 -14.91
CA GLY A 103 -13.56 -13.55 -15.64
C GLY A 103 -14.25 -12.54 -14.72
N VAL A 104 -14.88 -13.00 -13.64
CA VAL A 104 -15.50 -12.13 -12.63
C VAL A 104 -14.43 -11.33 -11.89
N LEU A 105 -13.35 -11.98 -11.44
CA LEU A 105 -12.26 -11.31 -10.73
C LEU A 105 -11.55 -10.28 -11.60
N ARG A 106 -11.27 -10.58 -12.88
CA ARG A 106 -10.68 -9.62 -13.83
C ARG A 106 -11.53 -8.37 -14.03
N ASN A 107 -12.85 -8.50 -13.92
CA ASN A 107 -13.80 -7.41 -14.09
C ASN A 107 -14.26 -6.78 -12.77
N ALA A 108 -13.79 -7.26 -11.62
CA ALA A 108 -14.21 -6.77 -10.31
C ALA A 108 -13.82 -5.30 -10.06
N GLY A 109 -12.75 -4.82 -10.70
CA GLY A 109 -12.34 -3.40 -10.66
C GLY A 109 -13.07 -2.49 -11.66
N THR A 110 -14.14 -2.97 -12.32
CA THR A 110 -15.01 -2.13 -13.14
C THR A 110 -16.14 -1.55 -12.31
N SER A 111 -16.70 -0.41 -12.71
CA SER A 111 -17.73 0.33 -11.95
C SER A 111 -18.98 -0.47 -11.58
N ALA A 112 -19.22 -1.62 -12.22
CA ALA A 112 -20.31 -2.52 -11.87
C ALA A 112 -20.07 -3.29 -10.54
N PHE A 113 -18.83 -3.34 -10.05
CA PHE A 113 -18.41 -4.18 -8.93
C PHE A 113 -17.43 -3.48 -7.95
N ASP A 114 -17.44 -2.15 -7.84
CA ASP A 114 -16.54 -1.39 -6.94
C ASP A 114 -16.60 -1.89 -5.47
N ASP A 115 -17.77 -2.28 -4.98
CA ASP A 115 -17.93 -2.87 -3.63
C ASP A 115 -17.23 -4.23 -3.49
N LEU A 116 -17.14 -5.00 -4.59
CA LEU A 116 -16.42 -6.27 -4.63
C LEU A 116 -14.90 -6.04 -4.61
N ASP A 117 -14.38 -5.06 -5.37
CA ASP A 117 -12.95 -4.68 -5.31
C ASP A 117 -12.55 -4.33 -3.87
N ALA A 118 -13.37 -3.52 -3.19
CA ALA A 118 -13.15 -3.13 -1.80
C ALA A 118 -13.25 -4.31 -0.80
N LEU A 119 -14.12 -5.29 -1.06
CA LEU A 119 -14.27 -6.48 -0.22
C LEU A 119 -13.09 -7.45 -0.41
N LEU A 120 -12.67 -7.68 -1.66
CA LEU A 120 -11.55 -8.56 -2.00
C LEU A 120 -10.24 -8.05 -1.40
N ASP A 121 -10.02 -6.73 -1.43
CA ASP A 121 -8.86 -6.07 -0.80
C ASP A 121 -8.83 -6.19 0.73
N ARG A 122 -9.99 -6.34 1.39
CA ARG A 122 -10.05 -6.54 2.85
C ARG A 122 -9.66 -7.94 3.28
N ILE A 123 -9.80 -8.94 2.40
CA ILE A 123 -9.50 -10.33 2.72
C ILE A 123 -8.03 -10.59 2.39
N PRO A 124 -7.14 -10.77 3.39
CA PRO A 124 -5.69 -10.80 3.15
C PRO A 124 -5.25 -11.93 2.20
N VAL A 125 -5.99 -13.05 2.17
CA VAL A 125 -5.76 -14.17 1.23
C VAL A 125 -6.02 -13.74 -0.20
N ILE A 126 -7.22 -13.20 -0.39
CA ILE A 126 -7.75 -12.93 -1.72
C ILE A 126 -7.06 -11.71 -2.27
N ALA A 127 -6.83 -10.68 -1.46
CA ALA A 127 -6.10 -9.47 -1.83
C ALA A 127 -4.73 -9.77 -2.47
N THR A 128 -3.94 -10.72 -1.95
CA THR A 128 -2.63 -11.02 -2.55
C THR A 128 -2.75 -11.58 -3.96
N ILE A 129 -3.55 -12.64 -4.10
CA ILE A 129 -3.73 -13.34 -5.37
C ILE A 129 -4.48 -12.45 -6.36
N TYR A 130 -5.52 -11.76 -5.88
CA TYR A 130 -6.33 -10.84 -6.65
C TYR A 130 -5.48 -9.69 -7.20
N GLU A 131 -4.72 -8.98 -6.37
CA GLU A 131 -3.90 -7.87 -6.84
C GLU A 131 -2.82 -8.30 -7.84
N ASP A 132 -2.12 -9.41 -7.57
CA ASP A 132 -0.97 -9.81 -8.39
C ASP A 132 -1.40 -10.49 -9.70
N TRP A 133 -2.53 -11.22 -9.69
CA TRP A 133 -2.96 -12.03 -10.85
C TRP A 133 -4.18 -11.49 -11.58
N PHE A 134 -5.11 -10.80 -10.92
CA PHE A 134 -6.42 -10.48 -11.49
C PHE A 134 -6.71 -8.99 -11.59
N ARG A 135 -6.23 -8.18 -10.66
CA ARG A 135 -6.45 -6.74 -10.64
C ARG A 135 -5.69 -6.09 -11.78
N VAL A 136 -6.40 -5.30 -12.57
CA VAL A 136 -5.80 -4.58 -13.69
C VAL A 136 -5.29 -3.24 -13.19
N ASP A 137 -3.99 -3.00 -13.36
CA ASP A 137 -3.40 -1.68 -13.17
C ASP A 137 -3.83 -0.77 -14.34
N THR A 138 -4.66 0.23 -14.03
CA THR A 138 -5.08 1.25 -15.00
C THR A 138 -4.20 2.50 -14.84
N TYR A 139 -4.03 3.27 -15.91
CA TYR A 139 -3.30 4.54 -15.87
C TYR A 139 -3.81 5.47 -14.76
N TYR A 140 -5.14 5.53 -14.56
CA TYR A 140 -5.74 6.33 -13.50
C TYR A 140 -5.28 5.90 -12.11
N ARG A 141 -5.15 4.59 -11.85
CA ARG A 141 -4.69 4.08 -10.56
C ARG A 141 -3.22 4.42 -10.31
N ASP A 142 -2.37 4.24 -11.31
CA ASP A 142 -0.95 4.57 -11.20
C ASP A 142 -0.72 6.09 -11.00
N ASP A 143 -1.43 6.92 -11.78
CA ASP A 143 -1.37 8.37 -11.66
C ASP A 143 -1.83 8.84 -10.28
N THR A 144 -2.96 8.30 -9.80
CA THR A 144 -3.47 8.67 -8.49
C THR A 144 -2.57 8.16 -7.36
N ARG A 145 -1.93 6.99 -7.50
CA ARG A 145 -0.93 6.48 -6.54
C ARG A 145 0.28 7.40 -6.46
N THR A 146 0.80 7.80 -7.63
CA THR A 146 1.91 8.75 -7.73
C THR A 146 1.55 10.11 -7.14
N LEU A 147 0.34 10.59 -7.43
CA LEU A 147 -0.18 11.84 -6.86
C LEU A 147 -0.27 11.77 -5.35
N TYR A 148 -0.75 10.65 -4.79
CA TYR A 148 -0.83 10.45 -3.35
C TYR A 148 0.55 10.50 -2.66
N VAL A 149 1.56 9.79 -3.20
CA VAL A 149 2.94 9.82 -2.68
C VAL A 149 3.52 11.23 -2.70
N LYS A 150 3.25 12.00 -3.76
CA LYS A 150 3.80 13.36 -3.92
C LYS A 150 3.07 14.40 -3.07
N LEU A 151 1.75 14.28 -2.94
CA LEU A 151 0.90 15.31 -2.33
C LEU A 151 0.84 15.17 -0.81
N LEU A 152 0.72 13.94 -0.28
CA LEU A 152 0.46 13.74 1.15
C LEU A 152 1.61 14.22 2.05
N PRO A 153 2.90 13.96 1.76
CA PRO A 153 4.00 14.48 2.58
C PRO A 153 4.02 16.01 2.67
N ASN A 154 3.60 16.70 1.61
CA ASN A 154 3.49 18.16 1.61
C ASN A 154 2.33 18.64 2.48
N LEU A 155 1.16 17.97 2.42
CA LEU A 155 0.04 18.28 3.33
C LEU A 155 0.41 18.05 4.80
N ILE A 156 1.14 16.98 5.09
CA ILE A 156 1.62 16.68 6.44
C ILE A 156 2.60 17.75 6.92
N LEU A 157 3.48 18.23 6.03
CA LEU A 157 4.39 19.32 6.34
C LEU A 157 3.64 20.62 6.63
N GLU A 158 2.67 20.99 5.80
CA GLU A 158 1.82 22.16 6.00
C GLU A 158 1.09 22.07 7.35
N ALA A 159 0.49 20.92 7.66
CA ALA A 159 -0.15 20.68 8.96
C ALA A 159 0.83 20.78 10.13
N ALA A 160 2.06 20.26 9.99
CA ALA A 160 3.10 20.39 11.02
C ALA A 160 3.54 21.85 11.20
N GLN A 161 3.62 22.63 10.11
CA GLN A 161 3.93 24.06 10.17
C GLN A 161 2.83 24.85 10.88
N GLU A 162 1.56 24.55 10.61
CA GLU A 162 0.41 25.15 11.30
C GLU A 162 0.47 24.86 12.80
N ILE A 163 0.69 23.60 13.20
CA ILE A 163 0.83 23.20 14.61
C ILE A 163 2.01 23.92 15.29
N CYS A 164 3.14 24.08 14.59
CA CYS A 164 4.29 24.82 15.12
C CYS A 164 3.99 26.32 15.24
N ALA A 165 3.34 26.93 14.24
CA ALA A 165 3.00 28.34 14.21
C ALA A 165 2.03 28.72 15.34
N GLU A 166 1.03 27.87 15.61
CA GLU A 166 0.12 28.03 16.76
C GLU A 166 0.87 28.05 18.09
N ARG A 167 1.98 27.33 18.19
CA ARG A 167 2.86 27.31 19.37
C ARG A 167 3.93 28.39 19.36
N GLY A 168 3.96 29.26 18.34
CA GLY A 168 5.00 30.27 18.15
C GLY A 168 6.38 29.71 17.79
N LEU A 169 6.45 28.45 17.35
CA LEU A 169 7.68 27.76 16.98
C LEU A 169 7.85 27.74 15.46
N LYS A 170 9.09 27.84 14.99
CA LYS A 170 9.42 27.65 13.57
C LYS A 170 9.83 26.21 13.32
N LEU A 171 9.11 25.52 12.43
CA LEU A 171 9.50 24.17 12.00
C LEU A 171 10.78 24.25 11.15
N VAL A 172 11.83 23.54 11.59
CA VAL A 172 13.10 23.44 10.86
C VAL A 172 13.20 22.04 10.26
N ARG A 173 13.47 21.96 8.95
CA ARG A 173 13.79 20.68 8.30
C ARG A 173 15.22 20.28 8.65
N GLN A 174 15.39 19.22 9.43
CA GLN A 174 16.72 18.69 9.80
C GLN A 174 17.38 17.85 8.70
N TYR A 175 16.60 17.19 7.83
CA TYR A 175 17.14 16.39 6.72
C TYR A 175 16.96 17.13 5.39
N GLN A 176 18.00 17.84 4.98
CA GLN A 176 18.21 18.34 3.63
C GLN A 176 19.60 17.88 3.18
N PHE A 177 19.91 16.59 3.30
CA PHE A 177 21.14 16.10 2.68
C PHE A 177 20.94 16.15 1.16
N PRO A 178 21.64 17.03 0.41
CA PRO A 178 22.03 16.64 -0.95
C PRO A 178 22.78 15.30 -0.83
N PRO A 179 22.79 14.46 -1.87
CA PRO A 179 23.62 13.25 -1.86
C PRO A 179 25.01 13.61 -1.34
N ILE A 180 25.60 12.75 -0.51
CA ILE A 180 26.88 12.99 0.20
C ILE A 180 28.00 13.41 -0.75
N LEU A 181 27.82 13.18 -2.07
CA LEU A 181 28.70 13.61 -3.15
C LEU A 181 27.85 14.14 -4.33
N PRO A 182 27.50 15.44 -4.36
CA PRO A 182 26.79 16.03 -5.51
C PRO A 182 27.63 15.97 -6.80
N GLU A 183 28.95 15.86 -6.67
CA GLU A 183 29.93 15.75 -7.76
C GLU A 183 29.80 14.45 -8.57
N LEU A 184 29.34 13.35 -7.97
CA LEU A 184 29.13 12.07 -8.68
C LEU A 184 28.01 12.13 -9.71
N PHE A 185 27.09 13.09 -9.56
CA PHE A 185 25.90 13.24 -10.40
C PHE A 185 26.03 14.42 -11.37
N GLN A 186 27.16 15.14 -11.36
CA GLN A 186 27.44 16.15 -12.36
C GLN A 186 27.95 15.47 -13.64
N PRO A 187 27.48 15.89 -14.84
CA PRO A 187 28.05 15.42 -16.09
C PRO A 187 29.55 15.71 -16.11
N LEU A 188 30.37 14.68 -16.32
CA LEU A 188 31.81 14.88 -16.48
C LEU A 188 32.04 15.86 -17.65
N PRO A 189 32.93 16.85 -17.50
CA PRO A 189 33.30 17.70 -18.62
C PRO A 189 33.81 16.83 -19.77
N PRO A 190 33.49 17.18 -21.03
CA PRO A 190 33.94 16.41 -22.18
C PRO A 190 35.47 16.30 -22.14
N ARG A 191 35.97 15.07 -22.27
CA ARG A 191 37.40 14.77 -22.23
C ARG A 191 38.09 15.54 -23.37
N THR A 192 38.76 16.64 -23.05
CA THR A 192 39.60 17.35 -24.01
C THR A 192 40.79 16.45 -24.30
N VAL A 193 40.81 15.89 -25.51
CA VAL A 193 42.01 15.21 -26.02
C VAL A 193 43.03 16.32 -26.27
N GLU A 194 44.06 16.42 -25.44
CA GLU A 194 45.17 17.31 -25.74
C GLU A 194 45.85 16.85 -27.03
N PRO A 195 46.07 17.75 -28.01
CA PRO A 195 46.82 17.41 -29.20
C PRO A 195 48.29 17.18 -28.81
N ASN A 196 48.77 15.97 -29.10
CA ASN A 196 50.19 15.60 -29.02
C ASN A 196 51.07 16.53 -29.84
#